data_AF-A0AAJ6E0W5-F1
#
_entry.id   AF-A0AAJ6E0W5-F1
#
_cell.length_a   1.000
_cell.length_b   1.000
_cell.length_c   1.000
_cell.angle_alpha   90.00
_cell.angle_beta   90.00
_cell.angle_gamma   90.00
#
_symmetry.space_group_name_H-M   'P 1'
#
loop_
_entity.id
_entity.type
_entity.pdbx_description
1 polymer ?
#
loop_
_entity_poly.entity_id
_entity_poly.type
_entity_poly.pdbx_seq_one_letter_code
_entity_poly.pdbx_strand_id
1 'polypeptide(L)'
;MLKSAVIACLLQALAIGVANAAGPFGSVSTGNWIGGAFTNDETRAFSHCAATAPYANGVSLVVGQNVAGSWLLSFASPAFKFTKGENAAIDVIFDGQEQARLFATANAPNMLTAIMPPNVTRTFQKASLMVATAGRTALQFQLTSTAPLIAALANCVTRVKADGIDKAGDFTKVAAKPPAAADKQTPSPAGKSGRAVSISGTGFVVSPSGHIVTNHHVIDGCVGDIKGNLAGEAAMVLRVVSSDATNDLALLRAPATVTFKDFARIRDRSMHSGDSVVAIGFPLHGLLTSDLTVTTGVVSSLSGIRNDTGRLQISAAIQAGNSGGPLFDMSGQVAGVVVSKLNALRMIKETGQLTENINFAIKTGALRDFLDNSVVPYQTAEPKGELKTTDIAGNARPYTMLISCNGTEQADAKR
;
A
#
# COMPACT_ATOMS: atom_id res chain seq x y z
N MET A 1 -28.94 -32.85 38.40
CA MET A 1 -29.93 -32.35 37.42
C MET A 1 -29.76 -30.84 37.32
N LEU A 2 -29.50 -30.34 36.09
CA LEU A 2 -29.90 -29.06 35.47
C LEU A 2 -29.98 -27.79 36.36
N LYS A 3 -29.54 -26.59 35.95
CA LYS A 3 -29.02 -26.05 34.69
C LYS A 3 -28.54 -24.62 34.97
N SER A 4 -27.48 -24.20 34.30
CA SER A 4 -27.00 -22.82 34.18
C SER A 4 -28.10 -21.88 33.66
N ALA A 5 -28.22 -20.69 34.24
CA ALA A 5 -28.98 -19.58 33.68
C ALA A 5 -28.03 -18.40 33.45
N VAL A 6 -27.53 -18.32 32.21
CA VAL A 6 -26.80 -17.17 31.67
C VAL A 6 -27.81 -16.07 31.42
N ILE A 7 -27.55 -14.89 31.98
CA ILE A 7 -28.34 -13.67 31.78
C ILE A 7 -28.23 -13.28 30.29
N ALA A 8 -29.33 -13.51 29.56
CA ALA A 8 -29.53 -13.03 28.20
C ALA A 8 -29.86 -11.53 28.25
N CYS A 9 -28.84 -10.69 28.01
CA CYS A 9 -29.06 -9.28 27.76
C CYS A 9 -29.50 -9.10 26.31
N LEU A 10 -30.76 -8.70 26.11
CA LEU A 10 -31.35 -8.38 24.81
C LEU A 10 -30.52 -7.28 24.12
N LEU A 11 -29.81 -7.62 23.04
CA LEU A 11 -29.47 -6.63 22.02
C LEU A 11 -30.71 -6.39 21.17
N GLN A 12 -31.37 -5.25 21.40
CA GLN A 12 -32.26 -4.67 20.41
C GLN A 12 -31.43 -4.39 19.15
N ALA A 13 -31.74 -5.12 18.08
CA ALA A 13 -31.25 -4.82 16.74
C ALA A 13 -31.81 -3.44 16.33
N LEU A 14 -31.02 -2.39 16.55
CA LEU A 14 -31.22 -1.10 15.89
C LEU A 14 -31.03 -1.36 14.40
N ALA A 15 -32.14 -1.52 13.69
CA ALA A 15 -32.18 -1.52 12.24
C ALA A 15 -31.76 -0.13 11.76
N ILE A 16 -30.47 0.03 11.50
CA ILE A 16 -29.93 1.20 10.80
C ILE A 16 -30.13 0.92 9.31
N GLY A 17 -31.40 0.92 8.90
CA GLY A 17 -31.78 0.95 7.49
C GLY A 17 -31.46 2.33 6.94
N VAL A 18 -30.71 2.37 5.84
CA VAL A 18 -30.83 3.49 4.90
C VAL A 18 -32.31 3.64 4.58
N ALA A 19 -32.83 4.87 4.59
CA ALA A 19 -34.26 5.16 4.74
C ALA A 19 -35.22 4.55 3.68
N ASN A 20 -34.74 3.79 2.68
CA ASN A 20 -35.53 3.13 1.64
C ASN A 20 -35.03 1.68 1.35
N ALA A 21 -34.73 0.86 2.36
CA ALA A 21 -34.31 -0.52 2.14
C ALA A 21 -34.95 -1.59 3.05
N ALA A 22 -35.70 -2.51 2.46
CA ALA A 22 -36.26 -3.69 3.09
C ALA A 22 -35.22 -4.81 3.18
N GLY A 23 -35.20 -5.48 4.33
CA GLY A 23 -34.22 -6.50 4.70
C GLY A 23 -33.90 -6.43 6.21
N PRO A 24 -32.93 -7.20 6.70
CA PRO A 24 -32.06 -8.10 5.93
C PRO A 24 -32.80 -9.36 5.45
N PHE A 25 -32.56 -9.75 4.19
CA PHE A 25 -32.86 -11.07 3.64
C PHE A 25 -31.62 -11.96 3.74
N GLY A 26 -31.80 -13.21 4.18
CA GLY A 26 -30.68 -14.07 4.56
C GLY A 26 -29.90 -13.49 5.74
N SER A 27 -28.69 -13.99 5.99
CA SER A 27 -27.91 -13.55 7.15
C SER A 27 -26.40 -13.46 6.87
N VAL A 28 -25.81 -12.39 7.40
CA VAL A 28 -24.37 -12.24 7.64
C VAL A 28 -24.21 -12.11 9.15
N SER A 29 -23.47 -13.02 9.77
CA SER A 29 -23.16 -13.04 11.18
C SER A 29 -21.69 -13.39 11.37
N THR A 30 -20.87 -12.38 11.62
CA THR A 30 -19.42 -12.55 11.72
C THR A 30 -18.88 -11.74 12.90
N GLY A 31 -18.52 -12.41 14.00
CA GLY A 31 -18.12 -11.70 15.22
C GLY A 31 -19.28 -10.86 15.76
N ASN A 32 -19.06 -9.55 15.93
CA ASN A 32 -20.10 -8.59 16.33
C ASN A 32 -20.89 -7.99 15.15
N TRP A 33 -20.59 -8.37 13.93
CA TRP A 33 -21.27 -7.87 12.73
C TRP A 33 -22.51 -8.69 12.41
N ILE A 34 -23.64 -8.01 12.24
CA ILE A 34 -24.93 -8.62 11.89
C ILE A 34 -25.52 -7.89 10.68
N GLY A 35 -26.00 -8.65 9.70
CA GLY A 35 -26.50 -8.08 8.45
C GLY A 35 -27.12 -9.09 7.50
N GLY A 36 -27.22 -8.70 6.23
CA GLY A 36 -27.80 -9.51 5.16
C GLY A 36 -27.96 -8.72 3.86
N ALA A 37 -28.78 -9.23 2.96
CA ALA A 37 -29.11 -8.58 1.70
C ALA A 37 -30.27 -7.61 1.88
N PHE A 38 -30.26 -6.51 1.12
CA PHE A 38 -31.29 -5.48 1.16
C PHE A 38 -31.82 -5.19 -0.25
N THR A 39 -33.10 -4.87 -0.35
CA THR A 39 -33.74 -4.36 -1.57
C THR A 39 -33.89 -2.85 -1.53
N ASN A 40 -34.21 -2.23 -2.65
CA ASN A 40 -34.75 -0.87 -2.69
C ASN A 40 -36.27 -0.93 -2.42
N ASP A 41 -36.80 -0.05 -1.57
CA ASP A 41 -38.21 -0.08 -1.14
C ASP A 41 -39.21 0.24 -2.24
N GLU A 42 -38.81 1.02 -3.25
CA GLU A 42 -39.68 1.44 -4.35
C GLU A 42 -39.73 0.40 -5.47
N THR A 43 -38.59 -0.22 -5.77
CA THR A 43 -38.48 -1.16 -6.92
C THR A 43 -38.49 -2.63 -6.50
N ARG A 44 -38.32 -2.91 -5.21
CA ARG A 44 -38.06 -4.25 -4.63
C ARG A 44 -36.87 -4.99 -5.24
N ALA A 45 -36.05 -4.31 -6.06
CA ALA A 45 -34.85 -4.88 -6.64
C ALA A 45 -33.72 -4.97 -5.60
N PHE A 46 -32.88 -6.01 -5.71
CA PHE A 46 -31.69 -6.15 -4.88
C PHE A 46 -30.77 -4.93 -5.05
N SER A 47 -30.37 -4.32 -3.94
CA SER A 47 -29.61 -3.06 -3.94
C SER A 47 -28.18 -3.25 -3.40
N HIS A 48 -28.03 -3.91 -2.26
CA HIS A 48 -26.74 -4.11 -1.60
C HIS A 48 -26.80 -5.20 -0.53
N CYS A 49 -25.64 -5.72 -0.14
CA CYS A 49 -25.50 -6.45 1.11
C CYS A 49 -24.77 -5.57 2.12
N ALA A 50 -25.23 -5.53 3.37
CA ALA A 50 -24.59 -4.75 4.43
C ALA A 50 -24.67 -5.47 5.77
N ALA A 51 -23.75 -5.11 6.65
CA ALA A 51 -23.72 -5.57 8.03
C ALA A 51 -23.27 -4.45 8.95
N THR A 52 -23.79 -4.48 10.17
CA THR A 52 -23.65 -3.41 11.16
C THR A 52 -23.00 -3.96 12.44
N ALA A 53 -22.15 -3.15 13.06
CA ALA A 53 -21.61 -3.39 14.39
C ALA A 53 -21.75 -2.12 15.26
N PRO A 54 -22.36 -2.21 16.46
CA PRO A 54 -22.41 -1.10 17.40
C PRO A 54 -21.10 -0.95 18.19
N TYR A 55 -20.75 0.29 18.55
CA TYR A 55 -19.56 0.60 19.35
C TYR A 55 -19.89 1.43 20.58
N ALA A 56 -19.02 1.33 21.60
CA ALA A 56 -19.18 2.00 22.89
C ALA A 56 -19.24 3.54 22.81
N ASN A 57 -18.74 4.12 21.71
CA ASN A 57 -18.80 5.56 21.43
C ASN A 57 -20.19 6.05 20.98
N GLY A 58 -21.21 5.18 20.96
CA GLY A 58 -22.58 5.52 20.56
C GLY A 58 -22.79 5.59 19.03
N VAL A 59 -21.78 5.19 18.25
CA VAL A 59 -21.83 5.11 16.79
C VAL A 59 -21.80 3.65 16.36
N SER A 60 -22.63 3.30 15.40
CA SER A 60 -22.58 2.02 14.71
C SER A 60 -21.89 2.18 13.37
N LEU A 61 -20.97 1.26 13.06
CA LEU A 61 -20.41 1.14 11.73
C LEU A 61 -21.30 0.25 10.89
N VAL A 62 -21.58 0.67 9.67
CA VAL A 62 -22.22 -0.15 8.65
C VAL A 62 -21.24 -0.32 7.50
N VAL A 63 -20.98 -1.58 7.13
CA VAL A 63 -20.13 -1.93 5.99
C VAL A 63 -21.00 -2.64 4.98
N GLY A 64 -20.90 -2.24 3.72
CA GLY A 64 -21.69 -2.85 2.67
C GLY A 64 -20.98 -2.94 1.33
N GLN A 65 -21.52 -3.78 0.46
CA GLN A 65 -21.14 -3.84 -0.95
C GLN A 65 -22.40 -3.73 -1.79
N ASN A 66 -22.40 -2.79 -2.73
CA ASN A 66 -23.53 -2.60 -3.64
C ASN A 66 -23.48 -3.57 -4.83
N VAL A 67 -24.54 -3.58 -5.65
CA VAL A 67 -24.60 -4.39 -6.87
C VAL A 67 -23.49 -4.08 -7.89
N ALA A 68 -22.84 -2.91 -7.86
CA ALA A 68 -21.71 -2.61 -8.73
C ALA A 68 -20.37 -3.17 -8.20
N GLY A 69 -20.36 -3.71 -6.97
CA GLY A 69 -19.16 -4.20 -6.30
C GLY A 69 -18.40 -3.14 -5.50
N SER A 70 -18.90 -1.90 -5.45
CA SER A 70 -18.29 -0.83 -4.65
C SER A 70 -18.54 -1.06 -3.16
N TRP A 71 -17.49 -0.86 -2.37
CA TRP A 71 -17.53 -0.97 -0.92
C TRP A 71 -17.99 0.33 -0.29
N LEU A 72 -18.81 0.23 0.75
CA LEU A 72 -19.41 1.34 1.47
C LEU A 72 -19.02 1.23 2.95
N LEU A 73 -18.65 2.36 3.53
CA LEU A 73 -18.49 2.53 4.96
C LEU A 73 -19.41 3.65 5.42
N SER A 74 -20.25 3.34 6.40
CA SER A 74 -21.18 4.32 6.97
C SER A 74 -21.05 4.41 8.47
N PHE A 75 -21.29 5.62 8.96
CA PHE A 75 -21.30 5.97 10.38
C PHE A 75 -22.72 6.39 10.75
N ALA A 76 -23.33 5.68 11.70
CA ALA A 76 -24.70 5.94 12.09
C ALA A 76 -24.85 6.10 13.60
N SER A 77 -25.59 7.12 14.02
CA SER A 77 -25.90 7.36 15.43
C SER A 77 -27.22 8.10 15.59
N PRO A 78 -28.10 7.71 16.55
CA PRO A 78 -29.30 8.48 16.87
C PRO A 78 -29.03 9.94 17.26
N ALA A 79 -27.82 10.23 17.74
CA ALA A 79 -27.38 11.57 18.10
C ALA A 79 -27.09 12.47 16.89
N PHE A 80 -26.77 11.89 15.72
CA PHE A 80 -26.49 12.66 14.52
C PHE A 80 -27.75 13.35 13.98
N LYS A 81 -27.54 14.53 13.35
CA LYS A 81 -28.58 15.42 12.82
C LYS A 81 -28.08 16.06 11.51
N PHE A 82 -27.97 15.26 10.46
CA PHE A 82 -27.54 15.70 9.13
C PHE A 82 -28.72 16.08 8.25
N THR A 83 -28.48 16.95 7.27
CA THR A 83 -29.41 17.20 6.18
C THR A 83 -29.14 16.20 5.05
N LYS A 84 -30.18 15.61 4.44
CA LYS A 84 -29.98 14.68 3.31
C LYS A 84 -29.20 15.38 2.17
N GLY A 85 -28.14 14.74 1.69
CA GLY A 85 -27.23 15.29 0.67
C GLY A 85 -26.08 16.14 1.22
N GLU A 86 -26.04 16.37 2.53
CA GLU A 86 -24.91 17.04 3.18
C GLU A 86 -23.62 16.22 2.99
N ASN A 87 -22.52 16.89 2.64
CA ASN A 87 -21.23 16.26 2.40
C ASN A 87 -20.27 16.54 3.56
N ALA A 88 -19.54 15.52 3.97
CA ALA A 88 -18.51 15.60 5.00
C ALA A 88 -17.24 14.90 4.55
N ALA A 89 -16.08 15.51 4.84
CA ALA A 89 -14.80 14.83 4.74
C ALA A 89 -14.55 14.07 6.06
N ILE A 90 -14.35 12.76 5.95
CA ILE A 90 -14.02 11.88 7.06
C ILE A 90 -12.62 11.33 6.81
N ASP A 91 -11.68 11.69 7.66
CA ASP A 91 -10.36 11.08 7.66
C ASP A 91 -10.43 9.80 8.51
N VAL A 92 -10.13 8.65 7.92
CA VAL A 92 -10.06 7.36 8.63
C VAL A 92 -8.62 6.93 8.76
N ILE A 93 -8.25 6.45 9.94
CA ILE A 93 -6.91 5.96 10.27
C ILE A 93 -7.05 4.54 10.81
N PHE A 94 -6.43 3.58 10.16
CA PHE A 94 -6.47 2.18 10.55
C PHE A 94 -5.19 1.78 11.27
N ASP A 95 -5.32 1.14 12.42
CA ASP A 95 -4.22 0.68 13.30
C ASP A 95 -3.15 1.74 13.59
N GLY A 96 -3.50 3.02 13.44
CA GLY A 96 -2.55 4.14 13.52
C GLY A 96 -1.50 4.14 12.40
N GLN A 97 -1.70 3.38 11.31
CA GLN A 97 -0.70 3.14 10.26
C GLN A 97 -1.18 3.45 8.84
N GLU A 98 -2.49 3.50 8.55
CA GLU A 98 -2.96 3.81 7.20
C GLU A 98 -4.09 4.83 7.25
N GLN A 99 -3.87 6.00 6.65
CA GLN A 99 -4.85 7.10 6.61
C GLN A 99 -5.45 7.23 5.22
N ALA A 100 -6.77 7.39 5.16
CA ALA A 100 -7.47 7.73 3.93
C ALA A 100 -8.50 8.82 4.21
N ARG A 101 -8.58 9.79 3.30
CA ARG A 101 -9.68 10.77 3.28
C ARG A 101 -10.84 10.19 2.49
N LEU A 102 -11.98 10.05 3.15
CA LEU A 102 -13.23 9.62 2.55
C LEU A 102 -14.18 10.80 2.44
N PHE A 103 -14.80 10.94 1.28
CA PHE A 103 -15.88 11.91 1.08
C PHE A 103 -17.20 11.18 1.32
N ALA A 104 -17.89 11.56 2.39
CA ALA A 104 -19.15 10.96 2.81
C ALA A 104 -20.31 11.88 2.48
N THR A 105 -21.45 11.29 2.15
CA THR A 105 -22.72 12.00 1.94
C THR A 105 -23.76 11.48 2.90
N ALA A 106 -24.56 12.38 3.47
CA ALA A 106 -25.66 12.04 4.36
C ALA A 106 -26.84 11.50 3.54
N ASN A 107 -27.06 10.18 3.62
CA ASN A 107 -28.17 9.50 2.95
C ASN A 107 -29.41 9.40 3.85
N ALA A 108 -29.24 9.57 5.17
CA ALA A 108 -30.31 9.70 6.15
C ALA A 108 -29.92 10.74 7.24
N PRO A 109 -30.88 11.29 8.01
CA PRO A 109 -30.60 12.32 9.02
C PRO A 109 -29.64 11.91 10.13
N ASN A 110 -29.40 10.61 10.28
CA ASN A 110 -28.58 10.03 11.33
C ASN A 110 -27.39 9.22 10.79
N MET A 111 -27.07 9.34 9.50
CA MET A 111 -26.09 8.48 8.83
C MET A 111 -25.28 9.22 7.76
N LEU A 112 -23.95 9.05 7.80
CA LEU A 112 -23.03 9.44 6.74
C LEU A 112 -22.50 8.18 6.06
N THR A 113 -22.47 8.16 4.73
CA THR A 113 -21.95 7.02 3.95
C THR A 113 -20.87 7.49 2.99
N ALA A 114 -19.73 6.82 3.00
CA ALA A 114 -18.64 7.01 2.06
C ALA A 114 -18.39 5.73 1.25
N ILE A 115 -17.92 5.92 0.01
CA ILE A 115 -17.35 4.83 -0.77
C ILE A 115 -15.95 4.54 -0.22
N MET A 116 -15.65 3.28 0.06
CA MET A 116 -14.30 2.84 0.36
C MET A 116 -13.58 2.47 -0.95
N PRO A 117 -12.51 3.18 -1.31
CA PRO A 117 -11.62 2.74 -2.36
C PRO A 117 -11.05 1.34 -2.06
N PRO A 118 -10.56 0.60 -3.08
CA PRO A 118 -10.05 -0.75 -2.89
C PRO A 118 -8.91 -0.86 -1.87
N ASN A 119 -8.05 0.16 -1.75
CA ASN A 119 -7.02 0.20 -0.70
C ASN A 119 -7.66 0.27 0.68
N VAL A 120 -8.54 1.25 0.92
CA VAL A 120 -9.25 1.44 2.21
C VAL A 120 -10.03 0.19 2.61
N THR A 121 -10.65 -0.50 1.65
CA THR A 121 -11.37 -1.75 1.92
C THR A 121 -10.42 -2.85 2.42
N ARG A 122 -9.27 -3.04 1.76
CA ARG A 122 -8.27 -4.04 2.18
C ARG A 122 -7.66 -3.71 3.54
N THR A 123 -7.51 -2.43 3.84
CA THR A 123 -7.05 -1.96 5.14
C THR A 123 -8.08 -2.25 6.21
N PHE A 124 -9.32 -1.84 6.00
CA PHE A 124 -10.45 -2.11 6.89
C PHE A 124 -10.56 -3.62 7.19
N GLN A 125 -10.34 -4.45 6.16
CA GLN A 125 -10.38 -5.91 6.25
C GLN A 125 -9.36 -6.50 7.24
N LYS A 126 -8.20 -5.87 7.39
CA LYS A 126 -7.09 -6.36 8.24
C LYS A 126 -6.98 -5.60 9.56
N ALA A 127 -7.60 -4.43 9.62
CA ALA A 127 -7.45 -3.52 10.74
C ALA A 127 -8.12 -4.06 12.00
N SER A 128 -7.45 -3.85 13.13
CA SER A 128 -7.97 -4.14 14.48
C SER A 128 -8.50 -2.88 15.16
N LEU A 129 -8.18 -1.71 14.61
CA LEU A 129 -8.60 -0.41 15.09
C LEU A 129 -8.83 0.53 13.92
N MET A 130 -9.89 1.33 13.97
CA MET A 130 -10.09 2.49 13.11
C MET A 130 -10.39 3.71 13.96
N VAL A 131 -9.75 4.83 13.66
CA VAL A 131 -10.12 6.14 14.18
C VAL A 131 -10.67 6.95 13.01
N ALA A 132 -11.91 7.42 13.13
CA ALA A 132 -12.51 8.32 12.15
C ALA A 132 -12.59 9.72 12.72
N THR A 133 -12.09 10.70 11.97
CA THR A 133 -12.08 12.11 12.35
C THR A 133 -12.85 12.95 11.35
N ALA A 134 -13.72 13.82 11.87
CA ALA A 134 -14.44 14.82 11.10
C ALA A 134 -14.34 16.17 11.84
N GLY A 135 -13.58 17.11 11.29
CA GLY A 135 -13.25 18.37 11.97
C GLY A 135 -12.48 18.11 13.28
N ARG A 136 -13.05 18.52 14.42
CA ARG A 136 -12.46 18.32 15.76
C ARG A 136 -12.92 17.04 16.46
N THR A 137 -13.86 16.31 15.87
CA THR A 137 -14.42 15.09 16.47
C THR A 137 -13.60 13.89 16.03
N ALA A 138 -13.15 13.08 16.99
CA ALA A 138 -12.45 11.82 16.75
C ALA A 138 -13.22 10.66 17.39
N LEU A 139 -13.50 9.64 16.61
CA LEU A 139 -14.24 8.45 17.04
C LEU A 139 -13.38 7.21 16.82
N GLN A 140 -13.23 6.39 17.86
CA GLN A 140 -12.43 5.18 17.82
C GLN A 140 -13.30 3.93 17.76
N PHE A 141 -12.89 2.97 16.92
CA PHE A 141 -13.61 1.73 16.63
C PHE A 141 -12.64 0.55 16.74
N GLN A 142 -12.85 -0.35 17.70
CA GLN A 142 -12.09 -1.61 17.80
C GLN A 142 -12.65 -2.62 16.80
N LEU A 143 -11.98 -2.74 15.67
CA LEU A 143 -12.43 -3.57 14.57
C LEU A 143 -12.17 -5.04 14.89
N THR A 144 -13.21 -5.86 14.83
CA THR A 144 -13.11 -7.31 14.96
C THR A 144 -13.76 -7.98 13.77
N SER A 145 -13.22 -9.11 13.34
CA SER A 145 -13.86 -9.96 12.32
C SER A 145 -14.13 -9.26 10.97
N THR A 146 -13.39 -8.19 10.64
CA THR A 146 -13.56 -7.43 9.39
C THR A 146 -13.17 -8.24 8.15
N ALA A 147 -12.15 -9.11 8.25
CA ALA A 147 -11.81 -10.05 7.17
C ALA A 147 -12.94 -11.00 6.77
N PRO A 148 -13.47 -11.81 7.70
CA PRO A 148 -14.59 -12.68 7.39
C PRO A 148 -15.90 -11.92 7.10
N LEU A 149 -16.06 -10.68 7.60
CA LEU A 149 -17.17 -9.80 7.22
C LEU A 149 -17.14 -9.42 5.73
N ILE A 150 -16.01 -8.91 5.25
CA ILE A 150 -15.82 -8.53 3.85
C ILE A 150 -16.05 -9.75 2.94
N ALA A 151 -15.55 -10.92 3.31
CA ALA A 151 -15.81 -12.16 2.57
C ALA A 151 -17.31 -12.53 2.54
N ALA A 152 -18.00 -12.45 3.67
CA ALA A 152 -19.42 -12.76 3.77
C ALA A 152 -20.30 -11.80 2.96
N LEU A 153 -19.99 -10.50 2.96
CA LEU A 153 -20.70 -9.50 2.17
C LEU A 153 -20.48 -9.68 0.66
N ALA A 154 -19.25 -10.02 0.25
CA ALA A 154 -18.97 -10.33 -1.16
C ALA A 154 -19.68 -11.61 -1.63
N ASN A 155 -19.71 -12.64 -0.79
CA ASN A 155 -20.46 -13.88 -1.03
C ASN A 155 -21.97 -13.60 -1.12
N CYS A 156 -22.50 -12.73 -0.25
CA CYS A 156 -23.89 -12.28 -0.30
C CYS A 156 -24.24 -11.64 -1.64
N VAL A 157 -23.46 -10.65 -2.10
CA VAL A 157 -23.71 -10.00 -3.40
C VAL A 157 -23.64 -11.00 -4.55
N THR A 158 -22.67 -11.92 -4.51
CA THR A 158 -22.49 -12.93 -5.55
C THR A 158 -23.67 -13.90 -5.61
N ARG A 159 -24.10 -14.44 -4.46
CA ARG A 159 -25.21 -15.40 -4.39
C ARG A 159 -26.54 -14.77 -4.72
N VAL A 160 -26.84 -13.59 -4.19
CA VAL A 160 -28.12 -12.92 -4.47
C VAL A 160 -28.25 -12.54 -5.95
N LYS A 161 -27.14 -12.16 -6.61
CA LYS A 161 -27.14 -11.94 -8.07
C LYS A 161 -27.35 -13.22 -8.88
N ALA A 162 -26.82 -14.35 -8.42
CA ALA A 162 -26.92 -15.61 -9.14
C ALA A 162 -28.28 -16.30 -8.92
N ASP A 163 -28.75 -16.31 -7.67
CA ASP A 163 -29.83 -17.18 -7.22
C ASP A 163 -31.16 -16.41 -6.96
N GLY A 164 -31.09 -15.08 -6.87
CA GLY A 164 -32.20 -14.21 -6.49
C GLY A 164 -32.33 -14.03 -4.98
N ILE A 165 -32.94 -12.92 -4.56
CA ILE A 165 -33.07 -12.55 -3.13
C ILE A 165 -33.99 -13.47 -2.34
N ASP A 166 -34.97 -14.11 -3.00
CA ASP A 166 -35.88 -15.07 -2.36
C ASP A 166 -35.17 -16.35 -1.88
N LYS A 167 -33.97 -16.61 -2.40
CA LYS A 167 -33.11 -17.74 -2.00
C LYS A 167 -31.98 -17.31 -1.05
N ALA A 168 -32.06 -16.10 -0.48
CA ALA A 168 -31.06 -15.60 0.44
C ALA A 168 -30.93 -16.55 1.65
N GLY A 169 -29.70 -16.98 1.93
CA GLY A 169 -29.38 -17.94 2.98
C GLY A 169 -28.36 -17.40 3.97
N ASP A 170 -27.62 -18.31 4.61
CA ASP A 170 -26.46 -17.96 5.44
C ASP A 170 -25.24 -17.66 4.54
N PHE A 171 -24.84 -16.39 4.50
CA PHE A 171 -23.75 -15.91 3.66
C PHE A 171 -22.37 -16.02 4.33
N THR A 172 -22.31 -16.42 5.60
CA THR A 172 -21.05 -16.52 6.38
C THR A 172 -20.26 -17.79 6.05
N LYS A 173 -20.94 -18.83 5.58
CA LYS A 173 -20.34 -20.11 5.18
C LYS A 173 -19.85 -20.04 3.74
N VAL A 174 -18.54 -19.89 3.57
CA VAL A 174 -17.90 -20.12 2.27
C VAL A 174 -17.95 -21.63 2.00
N ALA A 175 -18.67 -22.05 0.96
CA ALA A 175 -18.77 -23.47 0.62
C ALA A 175 -17.39 -24.04 0.26
N ALA A 176 -17.03 -25.18 0.85
CA ALA A 176 -15.74 -25.82 0.67
C ALA A 176 -15.53 -26.29 -0.79
N LYS A 177 -14.32 -26.08 -1.33
CA LYS A 177 -13.91 -26.55 -2.65
C LYS A 177 -13.53 -28.04 -2.59
N PRO A 178 -14.04 -28.93 -3.49
CA PRO A 178 -13.64 -30.35 -3.52
C PRO A 178 -12.22 -30.59 -4.08
N PRO A 179 -11.56 -31.72 -3.76
CA PRO A 179 -10.17 -32.00 -4.14
C PRO A 179 -10.01 -32.46 -5.59
N ALA A 180 -8.86 -32.13 -6.19
CA ALA A 180 -8.51 -32.42 -7.58
C ALA A 180 -8.09 -33.89 -7.82
N ALA A 181 -8.58 -34.48 -8.91
CA ALA A 181 -8.07 -35.72 -9.51
C ALA A 181 -7.49 -35.42 -10.90
N ALA A 182 -6.38 -36.10 -11.23
CA ALA A 182 -5.58 -35.91 -12.45
C ALA A 182 -6.25 -36.49 -13.72
N ASP A 183 -6.14 -35.81 -14.87
CA ASP A 183 -5.25 -36.16 -16.00
C ASP A 183 -5.72 -35.56 -17.36
N LYS A 184 -4.74 -35.24 -18.22
CA LYS A 184 -4.72 -34.95 -19.69
C LYS A 184 -5.14 -33.57 -20.27
N GLN A 185 -4.12 -32.88 -20.82
CA GLN A 185 -4.12 -31.80 -21.84
C GLN A 185 -4.81 -32.25 -23.15
N THR A 186 -5.44 -31.44 -24.03
CA THR A 186 -5.33 -30.03 -24.52
C THR A 186 -6.58 -29.70 -25.39
N PRO A 187 -6.85 -28.50 -25.99
CA PRO A 187 -6.36 -27.12 -25.79
C PRO A 187 -7.46 -25.99 -25.67
N SER A 188 -7.19 -24.97 -24.82
CA SER A 188 -7.64 -23.53 -24.73
C SER A 188 -9.10 -23.06 -25.01
N PRO A 189 -9.64 -21.99 -24.35
CA PRO A 189 -8.95 -20.72 -24.05
C PRO A 189 -9.18 -20.05 -22.65
N ALA A 190 -8.17 -19.30 -22.22
CA ALA A 190 -8.17 -18.11 -21.34
C ALA A 190 -8.89 -18.11 -19.95
N GLY A 191 -8.08 -18.15 -18.89
CA GLY A 191 -8.06 -17.10 -17.84
C GLY A 191 -8.92 -17.24 -16.57
N LYS A 192 -8.23 -17.33 -15.41
CA LYS A 192 -8.36 -16.38 -14.27
C LYS A 192 -7.19 -16.60 -13.29
N SER A 193 -6.16 -15.79 -13.49
CA SER A 193 -5.00 -15.59 -12.64
C SER A 193 -5.40 -15.07 -11.25
N GLY A 194 -4.72 -15.52 -10.19
CA GLY A 194 -4.60 -14.69 -8.99
C GLY A 194 -4.03 -13.34 -9.41
N ARG A 195 -4.66 -12.23 -9.02
CA ARG A 195 -4.31 -10.92 -9.57
C ARG A 195 -2.88 -10.58 -9.15
N ALA A 196 -1.94 -10.70 -10.08
CA ALA A 196 -0.56 -10.27 -9.90
C ALA A 196 -0.57 -8.77 -9.52
N VAL A 197 0.04 -8.44 -8.39
CA VAL A 197 0.29 -7.05 -8.03
C VAL A 197 1.61 -6.64 -8.68
N SER A 198 1.68 -5.46 -9.28
CA SER A 198 2.93 -4.96 -9.85
C SER A 198 3.68 -4.19 -8.76
N ILE A 199 4.85 -4.71 -8.37
CA ILE A 199 5.79 -4.04 -7.47
C ILE A 199 6.75 -3.24 -8.35
N SER A 200 7.07 -2.01 -7.94
CA SER A 200 8.07 -1.20 -8.64
C SER A 200 8.95 -0.38 -7.70
N GLY A 201 10.14 -0.04 -8.20
CA GLY A 201 11.13 0.80 -7.56
C GLY A 201 12.17 1.27 -8.56
N THR A 202 13.25 1.85 -8.07
CA THR A 202 14.38 2.30 -8.88
C THR A 202 15.61 1.46 -8.55
N GLY A 203 16.49 1.29 -9.52
CA GLY A 203 17.84 0.78 -9.31
C GLY A 203 18.84 1.49 -10.21
N PHE A 204 20.13 1.34 -9.93
CA PHE A 204 21.19 1.93 -10.74
C PHE A 204 22.39 1.00 -10.89
N VAL A 205 23.03 1.06 -12.06
CA VAL A 205 24.18 0.22 -12.41
C VAL A 205 25.44 0.75 -11.72
N VAL A 206 26.22 -0.14 -11.11
CA VAL A 206 27.46 0.19 -10.37
C VAL A 206 28.73 -0.42 -10.97
N SER A 207 28.60 -1.21 -12.05
CA SER A 207 29.75 -1.83 -12.72
C SER A 207 29.48 -2.04 -14.22
N PRO A 208 30.53 -2.08 -15.07
CA PRO A 208 30.37 -2.24 -16.52
C PRO A 208 29.74 -3.58 -16.90
N SER A 209 29.83 -4.55 -15.99
CA SER A 209 29.31 -5.89 -16.18
C SER A 209 27.81 -6.02 -15.82
N GLY A 210 27.16 -4.93 -15.41
CA GLY A 210 25.70 -4.90 -15.21
C GLY A 210 25.23 -5.33 -13.83
N HIS A 211 26.04 -5.10 -12.79
CA HIS A 211 25.56 -5.13 -11.41
C HIS A 211 24.72 -3.89 -11.11
N ILE A 212 23.54 -4.10 -10.53
CA ILE A 212 22.55 -3.06 -10.24
C ILE A 212 22.21 -3.07 -8.76
N VAL A 213 22.26 -1.90 -8.14
CA VAL A 213 21.87 -1.70 -6.75
C VAL A 213 20.41 -1.22 -6.70
N THR A 214 19.66 -1.74 -5.75
CA THR A 214 18.31 -1.26 -5.37
C THR A 214 18.08 -1.54 -3.88
N ASN A 215 16.89 -1.28 -3.36
CA ASN A 215 16.55 -1.67 -1.99
C ASN A 215 16.07 -3.13 -1.91
N HIS A 216 16.32 -3.78 -0.77
CA HIS A 216 15.76 -5.11 -0.48
C HIS A 216 14.23 -5.08 -0.55
N HIS A 217 13.61 -4.05 0.05
CA HIS A 217 12.16 -3.86 0.00
C HIS A 217 11.62 -3.43 -1.38
N VAL A 218 12.44 -3.34 -2.43
CA VAL A 218 11.97 -3.31 -3.83
C VAL A 218 11.85 -4.72 -4.44
N ILE A 219 12.73 -5.67 -4.10
CA ILE A 219 12.72 -7.06 -4.63
C ILE A 219 12.13 -8.21 -3.77
N ASP A 220 12.19 -8.16 -2.44
CA ASP A 220 11.39 -8.96 -1.49
C ASP A 220 9.92 -9.27 -1.94
N GLY A 221 9.57 -10.54 -1.94
CA GLY A 221 8.25 -11.01 -2.36
C GLY A 221 7.85 -10.76 -3.83
N CYS A 222 8.79 -10.32 -4.68
CA CYS A 222 8.68 -10.57 -6.11
C CYS A 222 8.45 -12.07 -6.37
N VAL A 223 7.54 -12.39 -7.28
CA VAL A 223 7.21 -13.72 -7.75
C VAL A 223 7.40 -13.77 -9.26
N GLY A 224 8.27 -14.67 -9.70
CA GLY A 224 8.71 -14.75 -11.09
C GLY A 224 9.88 -13.82 -11.39
N ASP A 225 9.99 -13.38 -12.65
CA ASP A 225 11.12 -12.57 -13.09
C ASP A 225 11.06 -11.13 -12.55
N ILE A 226 12.19 -10.68 -12.00
CA ILE A 226 12.47 -9.26 -11.78
C ILE A 226 12.91 -8.66 -13.10
N LYS A 227 12.36 -7.51 -13.46
CA LYS A 227 12.65 -6.80 -14.70
C LYS A 227 13.28 -5.44 -14.40
N GLY A 228 14.26 -5.07 -15.21
CA GLY A 228 14.85 -3.74 -15.23
C GLY A 228 14.65 -3.10 -16.60
N ASN A 229 14.29 -1.82 -16.67
CA ASN A 229 14.31 -1.06 -17.93
C ASN A 229 14.92 0.32 -17.71
N LEU A 230 15.89 0.67 -18.55
CA LEU A 230 16.35 2.05 -18.69
C LEU A 230 15.23 2.91 -19.31
N ALA A 231 15.31 4.22 -19.11
CA ALA A 231 14.29 5.14 -19.62
C ALA A 231 14.20 5.03 -21.15
N GLY A 232 13.02 4.65 -21.67
CA GLY A 232 12.77 4.48 -23.09
C GLY A 232 13.29 3.17 -23.72
N GLU A 233 13.85 2.25 -22.92
CA GLU A 233 14.38 0.98 -23.40
C GLU A 233 13.49 -0.21 -23.04
N ALA A 234 13.67 -1.33 -23.74
CA ALA A 234 12.99 -2.58 -23.45
C ALA A 234 13.44 -3.17 -22.10
N ALA A 235 12.50 -3.80 -21.40
CA ALA A 235 12.81 -4.46 -20.14
C ALA A 235 13.68 -5.71 -20.33
N MET A 236 14.70 -5.84 -19.49
CA MET A 236 15.55 -7.01 -19.36
C MET A 236 15.26 -7.77 -18.06
N VAL A 237 15.38 -9.08 -18.10
CA VAL A 237 15.23 -9.92 -16.90
C VAL A 237 16.51 -9.84 -16.07
N LEU A 238 16.36 -9.52 -14.79
CA LEU A 238 17.43 -9.41 -13.82
C LEU A 238 17.45 -10.63 -12.89
N ARG A 239 18.63 -10.95 -12.38
CA ARG A 239 18.82 -12.00 -11.36
C ARG A 239 19.28 -11.39 -10.05
N VAL A 240 18.78 -11.91 -8.93
CA VAL A 240 19.27 -11.53 -7.60
C VAL A 240 20.65 -12.17 -7.40
N VAL A 241 21.64 -11.36 -7.04
CA VAL A 241 23.00 -11.82 -6.68
C VAL A 241 23.12 -11.91 -5.17
N SER A 242 22.68 -10.86 -4.47
CA SER A 242 22.78 -10.74 -3.02
C SER A 242 21.68 -9.82 -2.50
N SER A 243 21.29 -9.97 -1.24
CA SER A 243 20.35 -9.07 -0.60
C SER A 243 20.55 -9.03 0.91
N ASP A 244 20.42 -7.84 1.47
CA ASP A 244 20.57 -7.52 2.89
C ASP A 244 19.30 -6.81 3.36
N ALA A 245 18.46 -7.54 4.09
CA ALA A 245 17.22 -7.02 4.65
C ALA A 245 17.46 -6.02 5.80
N THR A 246 18.59 -6.11 6.50
CA THR A 246 18.92 -5.25 7.64
C THR A 246 19.29 -3.86 7.18
N ASN A 247 20.16 -3.77 6.17
CA ASN A 247 20.55 -2.49 5.57
C ASN A 247 19.61 -2.03 4.46
N ASP A 248 18.64 -2.88 4.09
CA ASP A 248 17.67 -2.64 3.03
C ASP A 248 18.33 -2.43 1.65
N LEU A 249 19.31 -3.28 1.33
CA LEU A 249 20.04 -3.28 0.06
C LEU A 249 19.83 -4.59 -0.71
N ALA A 250 19.79 -4.50 -2.02
CA ALA A 250 19.78 -5.64 -2.92
C ALA A 250 20.69 -5.40 -4.11
N LEU A 251 21.35 -6.47 -4.53
CA LEU A 251 22.20 -6.52 -5.69
C LEU A 251 21.54 -7.40 -6.74
N LEU A 252 21.26 -6.81 -7.88
CA LEU A 252 20.74 -7.47 -9.07
C LEU A 252 21.80 -7.54 -10.17
N ARG A 253 21.58 -8.41 -11.15
CA ARG A 253 22.48 -8.62 -12.27
C ARG A 253 21.72 -8.70 -13.59
N ALA A 254 22.12 -7.87 -14.54
CA ALA A 254 21.68 -7.95 -15.92
C ALA A 254 22.23 -9.22 -16.62
N PRO A 255 21.62 -9.66 -17.74
CA PRO A 255 22.15 -10.75 -18.54
C PRO A 255 23.61 -10.50 -18.92
N ALA A 256 24.45 -11.54 -18.90
CA ALA A 256 25.89 -11.41 -19.16
C ALA A 256 26.24 -10.88 -20.58
N THR A 257 25.28 -10.89 -21.50
CA THR A 257 25.39 -10.33 -22.84
C THR A 257 25.22 -8.80 -22.88
N VAL A 258 24.78 -8.18 -21.79
CA VAL A 258 24.57 -6.74 -21.67
C VAL A 258 25.75 -6.12 -20.95
N THR A 259 26.36 -5.12 -21.58
CA THR A 259 27.46 -4.33 -21.00
C THR A 259 27.07 -2.86 -20.91
N PHE A 260 27.40 -2.22 -19.80
CA PHE A 260 27.10 -0.81 -19.58
C PHE A 260 28.38 0.02 -19.75
N LYS A 261 28.33 1.02 -20.64
CA LYS A 261 29.43 1.97 -20.84
C LYS A 261 29.50 2.96 -19.69
N ASP A 262 28.33 3.46 -19.29
CA ASP A 262 28.15 4.38 -18.18
C ASP A 262 27.58 3.64 -16.97
N PHE A 263 28.10 3.96 -15.79
CA PHE A 263 27.62 3.43 -14.52
C PHE A 263 27.99 4.39 -13.40
N ALA A 264 27.30 4.26 -12.27
CA ALA A 264 27.46 5.14 -11.13
C ALA A 264 28.86 5.03 -10.52
N ARG A 265 29.40 6.18 -10.13
CA ARG A 265 30.56 6.29 -9.24
C ARG A 265 30.08 6.65 -7.85
N ILE A 266 30.64 6.00 -6.84
CA ILE A 266 30.25 6.20 -5.44
C ILE A 266 31.18 7.23 -4.80
N ARG A 267 30.61 8.20 -4.09
CA ARG A 267 31.37 9.18 -3.33
C ARG A 267 32.17 8.48 -2.22
N ASP A 268 33.49 8.68 -2.19
CA ASP A 268 34.39 8.11 -1.18
C ASP A 268 34.57 8.99 0.08
N ARG A 269 34.13 10.24 0.03
CA ARG A 269 34.11 11.17 1.16
C ARG A 269 32.74 11.22 1.83
N SER A 270 32.72 11.45 3.14
CA SER A 270 31.48 11.64 3.88
C SER A 270 30.69 12.85 3.39
N MET A 271 29.37 12.78 3.58
CA MET A 271 28.47 13.93 3.46
C MET A 271 28.46 14.74 4.74
N HIS A 272 28.17 16.03 4.63
CA HIS A 272 27.94 16.95 5.74
C HIS A 272 26.50 17.46 5.72
N SER A 273 26.00 17.89 6.88
CA SER A 273 24.71 18.58 6.95
C SER A 273 24.78 19.86 6.12
N GLY A 274 23.74 20.10 5.31
CA GLY A 274 23.66 21.22 4.38
C GLY A 274 24.18 20.93 2.98
N ASP A 275 24.87 19.80 2.75
CA ASP A 275 25.32 19.42 1.40
C ASP A 275 24.10 19.25 0.48
N SER A 276 24.15 19.89 -0.69
CA SER A 276 23.13 19.78 -1.73
C SER A 276 23.12 18.40 -2.38
N VAL A 277 21.92 17.88 -2.61
CA VAL A 277 21.72 16.53 -3.17
C VAL A 277 20.64 16.51 -4.24
N VAL A 278 20.77 15.55 -5.15
CA VAL A 278 19.82 15.29 -6.23
C VAL A 278 19.38 13.82 -6.16
N ALA A 279 18.10 13.57 -5.93
CA ALA A 279 17.53 12.23 -5.96
C ALA A 279 16.88 11.98 -7.33
N ILE A 280 17.19 10.81 -7.90
CA ILE A 280 16.71 10.42 -9.23
C ILE A 280 16.04 9.06 -9.16
N GLY A 281 14.88 8.92 -9.80
CA GLY A 281 14.17 7.64 -9.89
C GLY A 281 12.85 7.69 -10.64
N PHE A 282 12.09 6.59 -10.54
CA PHE A 282 10.83 6.36 -11.25
C PHE A 282 9.64 6.29 -10.27
N PRO A 283 9.14 7.42 -9.77
CA PRO A 283 7.99 7.44 -8.90
C PRO A 283 6.74 7.06 -9.69
N LEU A 284 5.92 6.18 -9.11
CA LEU A 284 4.55 5.92 -9.59
C LEU A 284 4.46 5.62 -11.10
N HIS A 285 5.39 4.81 -11.62
CA HIS A 285 5.39 4.38 -13.02
C HIS A 285 4.04 3.75 -13.41
N GLY A 286 3.40 4.32 -14.43
CA GLY A 286 2.07 3.92 -14.90
C GLY A 286 0.88 4.66 -14.25
N LEU A 287 1.11 5.48 -13.21
CA LEU A 287 0.08 6.33 -12.57
C LEU A 287 0.33 7.83 -12.78
N LEU A 288 1.59 8.30 -12.76
CA LEU A 288 1.92 9.71 -12.96
C LEU A 288 2.78 9.98 -14.20
N THR A 289 3.88 9.25 -14.38
CA THR A 289 4.82 9.43 -15.50
C THR A 289 5.58 8.12 -15.77
N SER A 290 5.96 7.89 -17.03
CA SER A 290 6.85 6.76 -17.41
C SER A 290 8.32 7.19 -17.46
N ASP A 291 8.58 8.47 -17.24
CA ASP A 291 9.90 9.08 -17.30
C ASP A 291 10.56 9.20 -15.92
N LEU A 292 11.89 9.25 -15.97
CA LEU A 292 12.78 9.49 -14.84
C LEU A 292 12.52 10.88 -14.24
N THR A 293 12.24 10.93 -12.94
CA THR A 293 12.05 12.16 -12.18
C THR A 293 13.31 12.57 -11.45
N VAL A 294 13.41 13.88 -11.22
CA VAL A 294 14.55 14.51 -10.57
C VAL A 294 14.01 15.40 -9.46
N THR A 295 14.52 15.21 -8.25
CA THR A 295 14.17 16.04 -7.09
C THR A 295 15.45 16.50 -6.41
N THR A 296 15.42 17.72 -5.89
CA THR A 296 16.59 18.34 -5.25
C THR A 296 16.29 18.64 -3.79
N GLY A 297 17.35 18.70 -2.98
CA GLY A 297 17.27 19.06 -1.57
C GLY A 297 18.65 19.15 -0.96
N VAL A 298 18.71 19.02 0.37
CA VAL A 298 19.96 19.00 1.13
C VAL A 298 19.98 17.81 2.08
N VAL A 299 21.17 17.46 2.57
CA VAL A 299 21.33 16.59 3.74
C VAL A 299 20.92 17.37 4.98
N SER A 300 19.78 17.01 5.58
CA SER A 300 19.26 17.65 6.80
C SER A 300 19.92 17.11 8.06
N SER A 301 20.30 15.83 8.07
CA SER A 301 20.99 15.18 9.20
C SER A 301 21.85 14.02 8.72
N LEU A 302 22.94 13.76 9.45
CA LEU A 302 23.84 12.62 9.22
C LEU A 302 23.38 11.33 9.92
N SER A 303 22.15 11.29 10.42
CA SER A 303 21.57 10.09 11.03
C SER A 303 20.08 10.01 10.72
N GLY A 304 19.57 8.79 10.68
CA GLY A 304 18.15 8.50 10.54
C GLY A 304 17.41 8.53 11.86
N ILE A 305 16.20 7.98 11.83
CA ILE A 305 15.34 7.82 13.01
C ILE A 305 16.10 7.12 14.14
N ARG A 306 15.89 7.60 15.37
CA ARG A 306 16.53 7.07 16.60
C ARG A 306 18.06 6.99 16.49
N ASN A 307 18.67 7.96 15.82
CA ASN A 307 20.12 8.02 15.59
C ASN A 307 20.66 6.83 14.80
N ASP A 308 19.90 6.29 13.83
CA ASP A 308 20.42 5.30 12.89
C ASP A 308 21.59 5.89 12.09
N THR A 309 22.80 5.50 12.46
CA THR A 309 24.04 6.02 11.86
C THR A 309 24.27 5.54 10.43
N GLY A 310 23.52 4.52 9.96
CA GLY A 310 23.58 4.01 8.60
C GLY A 310 22.83 4.88 7.57
N ARG A 311 22.09 5.91 8.03
CA ARG A 311 21.19 6.71 7.19
C ARG A 311 21.58 8.19 7.16
N LEU A 312 21.23 8.85 6.06
CA LEU A 312 21.17 10.30 5.92
C LEU A 312 19.71 10.72 5.94
N GLN A 313 19.38 11.79 6.65
CA GLN A 313 18.11 12.49 6.46
C GLN A 313 18.27 13.52 5.35
N ILE A 314 17.33 13.57 4.42
CA ILE A 314 17.34 14.48 3.28
C ILE A 314 16.00 15.22 3.16
N SER A 315 16.06 16.43 2.61
CA SER A 315 14.86 17.22 2.30
C SER A 315 14.34 17.03 0.88
N ALA A 316 15.09 16.34 0.01
CA ALA A 316 14.66 16.06 -1.35
C ALA A 316 13.32 15.30 -1.33
N ALA A 317 12.37 15.69 -2.18
CA ALA A 317 11.03 15.12 -2.17
C ALA A 317 11.06 13.67 -2.69
N ILE A 318 10.84 12.71 -1.81
CA ILE A 318 10.83 11.28 -2.16
C ILE A 318 9.39 10.74 -2.15
N GLN A 319 9.03 9.96 -3.18
CA GLN A 319 7.73 9.31 -3.33
C GLN A 319 7.90 7.81 -3.58
N ALA A 320 6.81 7.04 -3.46
CA ALA A 320 6.80 5.63 -3.80
C ALA A 320 7.29 5.41 -5.25
N GLY A 321 8.24 4.50 -5.43
CA GLY A 321 8.94 4.23 -6.69
C GLY A 321 10.37 4.81 -6.76
N ASN A 322 10.70 5.83 -5.96
CA ASN A 322 12.08 6.34 -5.86
C ASN A 322 13.01 5.44 -5.03
N SER A 323 12.45 4.51 -4.24
CA SER A 323 13.24 3.56 -3.45
C SER A 323 14.22 2.77 -4.31
N GLY A 324 15.45 2.68 -3.84
CA GLY A 324 16.56 2.03 -4.51
C GLY A 324 17.26 2.91 -5.54
N GLY A 325 16.75 4.12 -5.78
CA GLY A 325 17.35 5.09 -6.68
C GLY A 325 18.59 5.77 -6.10
N PRO A 326 19.48 6.29 -6.96
CA PRO A 326 20.67 7.00 -6.53
C PRO A 326 20.32 8.38 -5.95
N LEU A 327 20.95 8.71 -4.83
CA LEU A 327 21.08 10.07 -4.32
C LEU A 327 22.47 10.59 -4.71
N PHE A 328 22.53 11.65 -5.51
CA PHE A 328 23.78 12.25 -5.95
C PHE A 328 24.16 13.47 -5.12
N ASP A 329 25.45 13.70 -4.94
CA ASP A 329 25.98 15.02 -4.61
C ASP A 329 26.07 15.92 -5.85
N MET A 330 26.42 17.19 -5.65
CA MET A 330 26.55 18.14 -6.76
C MET A 330 27.74 17.88 -7.68
N SER A 331 28.66 16.97 -7.36
CA SER A 331 29.72 16.53 -8.28
C SER A 331 29.30 15.37 -9.18
N GLY A 332 28.05 14.90 -9.04
CA GLY A 332 27.50 13.80 -9.83
C GLY A 332 27.86 12.41 -9.31
N GLN A 333 28.40 12.30 -8.09
CA GLN A 333 28.72 11.01 -7.47
C GLN A 333 27.59 10.57 -6.55
N VAL A 334 27.38 9.26 -6.45
CA VAL A 334 26.37 8.68 -5.56
C VAL A 334 26.79 8.91 -4.11
N ALA A 335 26.01 9.72 -3.41
CA ALA A 335 26.12 10.04 -1.99
C ALA A 335 25.22 9.16 -1.10
N GLY A 336 24.32 8.37 -1.69
CA GLY A 336 23.52 7.39 -0.97
C GLY A 336 22.50 6.66 -1.84
N VAL A 337 21.74 5.75 -1.23
CA VAL A 337 20.62 5.03 -1.87
C VAL A 337 19.31 5.48 -1.25
N VAL A 338 18.43 6.06 -2.04
CA VAL A 338 17.15 6.61 -1.58
C VAL A 338 16.27 5.52 -1.01
N VAL A 339 15.64 5.80 0.14
CA VAL A 339 14.62 4.94 0.75
C VAL A 339 13.34 5.73 0.89
N SER A 340 12.36 5.43 0.04
CA SER A 340 11.06 6.10 0.02
C SER A 340 10.12 5.63 1.14
N LYS A 341 10.56 4.69 1.98
CA LYS A 341 9.78 4.21 3.12
C LYS A 341 10.19 4.89 4.41
N LEU A 342 9.88 6.18 4.50
CA LEU A 342 9.48 6.75 5.77
C LEU A 342 7.97 6.93 5.76
N ASN A 343 7.26 6.02 6.40
CA ASN A 343 5.84 6.25 6.65
C ASN A 343 5.71 7.53 7.48
N ALA A 344 5.01 8.52 6.94
CA ALA A 344 4.54 9.68 7.70
C ALA A 344 3.88 9.23 9.03
N LEU A 345 3.30 8.02 9.06
CA LEU A 345 2.67 7.38 10.22
C LEU A 345 3.66 6.81 11.25
N ARG A 346 4.87 6.40 10.85
CA ARG A 346 5.95 6.08 11.80
C ARG A 346 6.48 7.36 12.46
N MET A 347 6.56 8.45 11.69
CA MET A 347 6.90 9.76 12.24
C MET A 347 5.81 10.26 13.18
N ILE A 348 4.53 10.24 12.79
CA ILE A 348 3.42 10.62 13.69
C ILE A 348 3.41 9.76 14.96
N LYS A 349 3.68 8.46 14.88
CA LYS A 349 3.74 7.57 16.05
C LYS A 349 4.91 7.89 16.99
N GLU A 350 6.01 8.44 16.48
CA GLU A 350 7.19 8.79 17.27
C GLU A 350 7.23 10.27 17.71
N THR A 351 6.68 11.19 16.91
CA THR A 351 6.76 12.65 17.10
C THR A 351 5.41 13.31 17.39
N GLY A 352 4.29 12.61 17.16
CA GLY A 352 2.94 13.16 17.32
C GLY A 352 2.49 14.11 16.21
N GLN A 353 3.30 14.32 15.16
CA GLN A 353 3.00 15.27 14.08
C GLN A 353 3.32 14.69 12.70
N LEU A 354 2.57 15.15 11.69
CA LEU A 354 2.90 14.95 10.28
C LEU A 354 4.13 15.80 9.96
N THR A 355 5.30 15.18 9.92
CA THR A 355 6.52 15.87 9.51
C THR A 355 6.63 15.82 7.99
N GLU A 356 6.46 16.97 7.34
CA GLU A 356 6.72 17.13 5.92
C GLU A 356 8.24 17.19 5.66
N ASN A 357 8.68 16.74 4.48
CA ASN A 357 10.08 16.81 4.01
C ASN A 357 11.13 16.06 4.85
N ILE A 358 10.74 14.98 5.54
CA ILE A 358 11.68 14.05 6.17
C ILE A 358 11.76 12.79 5.32
N ASN A 359 12.88 12.64 4.60
CA ASN A 359 13.17 11.46 3.80
C ASN A 359 14.55 10.91 4.17
N PHE A 360 14.85 9.67 3.79
CA PHE A 360 16.12 9.03 4.13
C PHE A 360 16.83 8.42 2.93
N ALA A 361 18.15 8.31 3.04
CA ALA A 361 18.99 7.54 2.16
C ALA A 361 19.99 6.70 2.96
N ILE A 362 20.36 5.53 2.44
CA ILE A 362 21.44 4.69 2.97
C ILE A 362 22.78 5.34 2.63
N LYS A 363 23.68 5.45 3.60
CA LYS A 363 25.02 6.04 3.39
C LYS A 363 25.89 5.20 2.46
N THR A 364 26.82 5.86 1.77
CA THR A 364 27.80 5.19 0.90
C THR A 364 28.70 4.20 1.63
N GLY A 365 28.92 4.34 2.94
CA GLY A 365 29.66 3.35 3.73
C GLY A 365 28.99 1.98 3.70
N ALA A 366 27.72 1.91 4.13
CA ALA A 366 26.94 0.68 4.11
C ALA A 366 26.77 0.11 2.69
N LEU A 367 26.63 0.98 1.68
CA LEU A 367 26.59 0.55 0.28
C LEU A 367 27.91 -0.11 -0.16
N ARG A 368 29.06 0.49 0.16
CA ARG A 368 30.38 -0.05 -0.19
C ARG A 368 30.63 -1.37 0.51
N ASP A 369 30.38 -1.44 1.82
CA ASP A 369 30.51 -2.68 2.60
C ASP A 369 29.66 -3.81 1.99
N PHE A 370 28.42 -3.50 1.57
CA PHE A 370 27.55 -4.46 0.91
C PHE A 370 28.09 -4.96 -0.44
N LEU A 371 28.67 -4.05 -1.25
CA LEU A 371 29.27 -4.39 -2.54
C LEU A 371 30.58 -5.18 -2.38
N ASP A 372 31.41 -4.80 -1.43
CA ASP A 372 32.66 -5.50 -1.08
C ASP A 372 32.36 -6.94 -0.61
N ASN A 373 31.38 -7.11 0.28
CA ASN A 373 30.91 -8.43 0.73
C ASN A 373 30.29 -9.27 -0.41
N SER A 374 29.76 -8.62 -1.44
CA SER A 374 29.23 -9.27 -2.64
C SER A 374 30.30 -9.48 -3.73
N VAL A 375 31.56 -9.12 -3.46
CA VAL A 375 32.70 -9.24 -4.39
C VAL A 375 32.44 -8.53 -5.74
N VAL A 376 31.76 -7.39 -5.68
CA VAL A 376 31.44 -6.59 -6.87
C VAL A 376 32.46 -5.47 -7.04
N PRO A 377 33.13 -5.37 -8.20
CA PRO A 377 33.93 -4.19 -8.49
C PRO A 377 33.02 -2.99 -8.74
N TYR A 378 33.30 -1.88 -8.05
CA TYR A 378 32.65 -0.58 -8.25
C TYR A 378 33.71 0.52 -8.35
N GLN A 379 33.32 1.68 -8.87
CA GLN A 379 34.19 2.86 -8.89
C GLN A 379 33.83 3.82 -7.77
N THR A 380 34.85 4.39 -7.15
CA THR A 380 34.69 5.55 -6.28
C THR A 380 35.32 6.79 -6.88
N ALA A 381 34.91 7.95 -6.38
CA ALA A 381 35.57 9.20 -6.70
C ALA A 381 35.36 10.24 -5.61
N GLU A 382 36.39 11.04 -5.40
CA GLU A 382 36.28 12.25 -4.59
C GLU A 382 35.39 13.28 -5.27
N PRO A 383 34.62 14.05 -4.48
CA PRO A 383 33.80 15.12 -5.02
C PRO A 383 34.67 16.26 -5.55
N LYS A 384 34.49 16.60 -6.83
CA LYS A 384 35.27 17.64 -7.52
C LYS A 384 34.39 18.44 -8.46
N GLY A 385 34.36 19.76 -8.23
CA GLY A 385 33.51 20.68 -9.00
C GLY A 385 32.03 20.45 -8.75
N GLU A 386 31.21 21.44 -9.13
CA GLU A 386 29.76 21.32 -9.09
C GLU A 386 29.21 21.27 -10.52
N LEU A 387 28.38 20.26 -10.77
CA LEU A 387 27.60 20.09 -11.97
C LEU A 387 26.22 20.71 -11.77
N LYS A 388 25.58 21.12 -12.87
CA LYS A 388 24.17 21.51 -12.80
C LYS A 388 23.31 20.27 -12.57
N THR A 389 22.17 20.44 -11.91
CA THR A 389 21.17 19.38 -11.72
C THR A 389 20.77 18.72 -13.06
N THR A 390 20.69 19.50 -14.13
CA THR A 390 20.38 19.00 -15.48
C THR A 390 21.45 18.06 -16.01
N ASP A 391 22.72 18.33 -15.72
CA ASP A 391 23.85 17.54 -16.17
C ASP A 391 23.91 16.23 -15.36
N ILE A 392 23.71 16.31 -14.04
CA ILE A 392 23.60 15.12 -13.16
C ILE A 392 22.46 14.22 -13.66
N ALA A 393 21.29 14.80 -13.95
CA ALA A 393 20.15 14.04 -14.45
C ALA A 393 20.39 13.42 -15.83
N GLY A 394 20.98 14.17 -16.75
CA GLY A 394 21.35 13.66 -18.08
C GLY A 394 22.35 12.52 -17.99
N ASN A 395 23.39 12.68 -17.18
CA ASN A 395 24.45 11.69 -16.99
C ASN A 395 23.93 10.42 -16.29
N ALA A 396 22.93 10.53 -15.41
CA ALA A 396 22.38 9.39 -14.66
C ALA A 396 21.38 8.53 -15.44
N ARG A 397 20.72 9.09 -16.45
CA ARG A 397 19.75 8.38 -17.30
C ARG A 397 20.24 7.03 -17.88
N PRO A 398 21.44 6.90 -18.47
CA PRO A 398 21.88 5.66 -19.11
C PRO A 398 22.16 4.51 -18.13
N TYR A 399 22.17 4.76 -16.81
CA TYR A 399 22.44 3.73 -15.80
C TYR A 399 21.44 3.70 -14.66
N THR A 400 20.36 4.49 -14.71
CA THR A 400 19.27 4.45 -13.74
C THR A 400 18.05 3.81 -14.38
N MET A 401 17.52 2.75 -13.76
CA MET A 401 16.45 1.93 -14.33
C MET A 401 15.27 1.76 -13.38
N LEU A 402 14.09 1.60 -13.98
CA LEU A 402 12.90 1.12 -13.28
C LEU A 402 13.11 -0.37 -12.98
N ILE A 403 12.92 -0.74 -11.73
CA ILE A 403 12.84 -2.13 -11.29
C ILE A 403 11.37 -2.47 -11.13
N SER A 404 10.94 -3.58 -11.72
CA SER A 404 9.56 -4.05 -11.60
C SER A 404 9.49 -5.56 -11.51
N CYS A 405 8.47 -6.08 -10.85
CA CYS A 405 8.19 -7.50 -10.82
C CYS A 405 6.70 -7.73 -10.53
N ASN A 406 6.23 -8.93 -10.83
CA ASN A 406 4.97 -9.37 -10.26
C ASN A 406 5.22 -9.74 -8.80
N GLY A 407 4.31 -9.39 -7.91
CA GLY A 407 4.28 -9.82 -6.53
C GLY A 407 3.09 -10.75 -6.29
N THR A 408 3.20 -11.54 -5.23
CA THR A 408 2.01 -12.14 -4.61
C THR A 408 1.46 -11.18 -3.56
N GLU A 409 0.17 -11.26 -3.29
CA GLU A 409 -0.52 -10.37 -2.34
C GLU A 409 0.06 -10.41 -0.90
N GLN A 410 0.90 -11.40 -0.59
CA GLN A 410 1.63 -11.54 0.68
C GLN A 410 2.97 -10.76 0.74
N ALA A 411 3.55 -10.44 -0.42
CA ALA A 411 4.81 -9.70 -0.56
C ALA A 411 4.67 -8.23 -0.21
N ASP A 412 3.66 -7.56 -0.79
CA ASP A 412 3.35 -6.16 -0.50
C ASP A 412 2.85 -5.94 0.92
N ALA A 413 2.34 -6.98 1.58
CA ALA A 413 1.83 -6.89 2.95
C ALA A 413 2.93 -6.93 4.03
N LYS A 414 4.16 -7.34 3.69
CA LYS A 414 5.31 -7.39 4.60
C LYS A 414 6.19 -6.14 4.55
N ARG A 415 6.04 -5.32 3.51
CA ARG A 415 6.92 -4.20 3.18
C ARG A 415 6.27 -2.89 3.53
#